data_AF-A0A2X2KBN4-F1
#
_entry.id   AF-A0A2X2KBN4-F1
#
_cell.length_a   1.000
_cell.length_b   1.000
_cell.length_c   1.000
_cell.angle_alpha   90.00
_cell.angle_beta   90.00
_cell.angle_gamma   90.00
#
_symmetry.space_group_name_H-M   'P 1'
#
loop_
_entity.id
_entity.type
_entity.pdbx_description
1 polymer ?
#
loop_
_entity_poly.entity_id
_entity_poly.type
_entity_poly.pdbx_seq_one_letter_code
_entity_poly.pdbx_strand_id
1 'polypeptide(L)' 'MAIIIGSDEAGKRLKEVIKSYLLDNKYDVVDVTEGQEVDFVDATLAVSKRCSKSRR' A
#
# COMPACT_ATOMS: atom_id res chain seq x y z
N MET A 1 4.55 -11.20 8.52
CA MET A 1 4.92 -9.77 8.50
C MET A 1 4.25 -9.19 7.25
N ALA A 2 3.28 -8.28 7.41
CA ALA A 2 2.52 -7.75 6.28
C ALA A 2 3.12 -6.42 5.80
N ILE A 3 3.38 -6.30 4.50
CA ILE A 3 3.89 -5.09 3.85
C ILE A 3 2.69 -4.27 3.39
N ILE A 4 2.56 -3.07 3.94
CA ILE A 4 1.47 -2.16 3.62
C ILE A 4 1.97 -1.20 2.54
N ILE A 5 1.31 -1.18 1.39
CA ILE A 5 1.65 -0.29 0.28
C ILE A 5 0.47 0.62 -0.05
N GLY A 6 0.78 1.86 -0.39
CA GLY A 6 -0.19 2.85 -0.83
C GLY A 6 0.49 3.82 -1.79
N SER A 7 -0.26 4.25 -2.80
CA SER A 7 0.24 5.16 -3.82
C SER A 7 -0.87 6.10 -4.27
N ASP A 8 -0.47 7.32 -4.62
CA ASP A 8 -1.26 8.27 -5.39
C ASP A 8 -1.46 7.80 -6.84
N GLU A 9 -2.27 8.55 -7.59
CA GLU A 9 -2.63 8.27 -8.98
C GLU A 9 -1.44 8.17 -9.94
N ALA A 10 -0.43 9.01 -9.78
CA ALA A 10 0.76 8.98 -10.64
C ALA A 10 1.65 7.77 -10.34
N GLY A 11 1.69 7.31 -9.08
CA GLY A 11 2.47 6.16 -8.65
C GLY A 11 1.80 4.79 -8.84
N LYS A 12 0.54 4.72 -9.31
CA LYS A 12 -0.21 3.45 -9.54
C LYS A 12 0.61 2.42 -10.32
N ARG A 13 1.31 2.84 -11.37
CA ARG A 13 2.15 1.96 -12.21
C ARG A 13 3.32 1.34 -11.44
N LEU A 14 4.00 2.11 -10.60
CA LEU A 14 5.10 1.60 -9.77
C LEU A 14 4.58 0.68 -8.66
N LYS A 15 3.41 1.00 -8.09
CA LYS A 15 2.72 0.17 -7.10
C LYS A 15 2.45 -1.23 -7.62
N GLU A 16 1.95 -1.37 -8.86
CA GLU A 16 1.71 -2.68 -9.46
C GLU A 16 2.98 -3.51 -9.64
N VAL A 17 4.07 -2.89 -10.10
CA VAL A 17 5.37 -3.56 -10.25
C VAL A 17 5.88 -4.07 -8.91
N ILE A 18 5.81 -3.23 -7.87
CA ILE A 18 6.25 -3.60 -6.52
C ILE A 18 5.32 -4.67 -5.92
N LYS A 19 4.01 -4.56 -6.12
CA LYS A 19 3.03 -5.55 -5.65
C LYS A 19 3.33 -6.94 -6.23
N SER A 20 3.54 -7.02 -7.55
CA SER A 20 3.92 -8.27 -8.21
C SER A 20 5.23 -8.82 -7.66
N TYR A 21 6.26 -7.98 -7.56
CA TYR A 21 7.55 -8.39 -7.01
C TYR A 21 7.45 -8.94 -5.59
N LEU A 22 6.66 -8.31 -4.72
CA LEU A 22 6.48 -8.75 -3.33
C LEU A 22 5.67 -10.04 -3.23
N LEU A 23 4.66 -10.22 -4.09
CA LEU A 23 3.86 -11.45 -4.18
C LEU A 23 4.72 -12.63 -4.68
N ASP A 24 5.58 -12.40 -5.68
CA ASP A 24 6.55 -13.39 -6.18
C ASP A 24 7.50 -13.86 -5.07
N ASN A 25 7.88 -12.96 -4.16
CA ASN A 25 8.72 -13.27 -3.00
C ASN A 25 7.94 -13.86 -1.81
N LYS A 26 6.65 -14.20 -1.97
CA LYS A 26 5.76 -14.75 -0.94
C LYS A 26 5.59 -13.85 0.30
N TYR A 27 5.62 -12.53 0.11
CA TYR A 27 5.26 -11.59 1.17
C TYR A 27 3.75 -11.31 1.17
N ASP A 28 3.17 -11.13 2.35
CA ASP A 28 1.80 -10.63 2.51
C ASP A 28 1.76 -9.13 2.21
N VAL A 29 1.13 -8.75 1.10
CA VAL A 29 1.00 -7.35 0.67
C VAL A 29 -0.43 -6.86 0.87
N VAL A 30 -0.57 -5.75 1.57
CA VAL A 30 -1.86 -5.08 1.80
C VAL A 30 -1.84 -3.73 1.09
N ASP A 31 -2.62 -3.61 0.04
CA ASP A 31 -2.84 -2.37 -0.69
C ASP A 31 -3.93 -1.54 0.01
N VAL A 32 -3.59 -0.35 0.48
CA VAL A 32 -4.53 0.56 1.17
C VAL A 32 -5.11 1.64 0.26
N THR A 33 -4.67 1.72 -0.99
CA THR A 33 -5.17 2.70 -1.97
C THR A 33 -5.82 2.03 -3.19
N GLU A 34 -6.19 0.76 -3.08
CA GLU A 34 -6.87 0.02 -4.15
C GLU A 34 -8.30 0.56 -4.33
N GLY A 35 -8.60 1.09 -5.53
CA GLY A 35 -9.94 1.54 -5.90
C GLY A 35 -10.36 2.94 -5.40
N GLN A 36 -9.44 3.72 -4.83
CA GLN A 36 -9.72 5.11 -4.43
C GLN A 36 -8.75 6.07 -5.12
N GLU A 37 -9.28 7.13 -5.72
CA GLU A 37 -8.50 8.32 -6.10
C GLU A 37 -8.18 9.07 -4.82
N VAL A 38 -7.02 8.77 -4.22
CA VAL A 38 -6.54 9.38 -2.99
C VAL A 38 -5.31 10.21 -3.26
N ASP A 39 -5.28 11.41 -2.70
CA ASP A 39 -4.11 12.26 -2.74
C ASP A 39 -2.97 11.68 -1.88
N PHE A 40 -1.75 12.18 -2.12
CA PHE A 40 -0.55 11.77 -1.37
C PHE A 40 -0.73 11.83 0.16
N VAL A 41 -1.46 12.82 0.65
CA VAL A 41 -1.74 13.01 2.09
C VAL A 41 -2.65 11.89 2.60
N ASP A 42 -3.70 11.56 1.87
CA ASP A 42 -4.63 10.49 2.23
C ASP A 42 -3.98 9.11 2.15
N ALA A 43 -3.16 8.86 1.13
CA ALA A 43 -2.38 7.65 1.00
C ALA A 43 -1.45 7.46 2.22
N THR A 44 -0.74 8.51 2.63
CA THR A 44 0.17 8.46 3.78
C THR A 44 -0.57 8.24 5.10
N LEU A 45 -1.71 8.93 5.30
CA LEU A 45 -2.55 8.75 6.47
C LEU A 45 -3.15 7.33 6.54
N ALA A 46 -3.57 6.76 5.41
CA ALA A 46 -4.10 5.41 5.33
C ALA A 46 -3.06 4.36 5.71
N VAL A 47 -1.82 4.49 5.19
CA VAL A 47 -0.69 3.62 5.54
C VAL A 47 -0.37 3.72 7.05
N SER A 48 -0.28 4.93 7.59
CA SER A 48 0.00 5.16 9.02
C SER A 48 -1.09 4.59 9.95
N LYS A 49 -2.37 4.79 9.60
CA LYS A 49 -3.51 4.19 10.31
C LYS A 49 -3.49 2.67 10.25
N ARG A 50 -3.14 2.08 9.12
CA ARG A 50 -3.09 0.61 8.98
C ARG A 50 -1.93 0.01 9.77
N CYS A 51 -0.77 0.66 9.73
CA CYS A 51 0.43 0.21 10.45
C CYS A 51 0.24 0.27 11.97
N SER A 52 -0.39 1.34 12.48
CA SER A 52 -0.71 1.47 13.91
C SER A 52 -1.76 0.46 14.41
N LYS A 53 -2.73 0.08 13.58
CA LYS A 53 -3.74 -0.95 13.93
C LYS A 53 -3.17 -2.36 14.03
N SER A 54 -2.10 -2.67 13.29
CA SER A 54 -1.41 -3.97 13.37
C SER A 54 -0.65 -4.17 14.70
N ARG A 55 -0.46 -3.10 15.47
CA ARG A 55 0.35 -3.06 16.70
C ARG A 55 -0.45 -3.23 17.99
N ARG A 56 -1.74 -3.55 17.92
CA ARG A 56 -2.60 -3.83 19.09
C ARG A 56 -3.00 -5.28 19.15
#